data_AF-A0AB34YYT7-F1
#
_entry.id   AF-A0AB34YYT7-F1
#
_cell.length_a   1.000
_cell.length_b   1.000
_cell.length_c   1.000
_cell.angle_alpha   90.00
_cell.angle_beta   90.00
_cell.angle_gamma   90.00
#
_symmetry.space_group_name_H-M   'P 1'
#
loop_
_entity.id
_entity.type
_entity.pdbx_description
1 polymer ?
#
loop_
_entity_poly.entity_id
_entity_poly.type
_entity_poly.pdbx_seq_one_letter_code
_entity_poly.pdbx_strand_id
1 'polypeptide(L)'
;MKSTGETALVTHLGSRAPGARLYDRGMKVANRFREVLSPETLKQNAWIPAESEEGEHYWKALQIVRQWTKENHFAIHDMAVSKLGAKVADRFWNEHNFVFQKSDGLFYHGKGATPAFDGWADDATDLTIIPLNMAEPILIVRGSNAAHGLGFSPHGAGRNFSRTAHLRQLAAEYGADSRGLSPNNIADILAKETSGLDVRFFSGNADVSELPGAYKNAAQVKAQISEYGLAEIVDEVISYGSIMAGDWQKNAPWRNKKKGSQKSE
;
A
#
# COMPACT_ATOMS: atom_id res chain seq x y z
N MET A 1 1.68 19.96 -3.21
CA MET A 1 1.27 20.43 -1.87
C MET A 1 0.15 21.43 -2.03
N LYS A 2 -0.96 21.24 -1.32
CA LYS A 2 -2.11 22.14 -1.42
C LYS A 2 -1.82 23.49 -0.77
N SER A 3 -1.10 23.50 0.35
CA SER A 3 -0.77 24.71 1.09
C SER A 3 0.27 25.60 0.37
N THR A 4 1.37 25.01 -0.12
CA THR A 4 2.51 25.75 -0.68
C THR A 4 2.56 25.79 -2.21
N GLY A 5 1.82 24.91 -2.90
CA GLY A 5 1.95 24.70 -4.34
C GLY A 5 3.22 23.93 -4.75
N GLU A 6 4.06 23.51 -3.81
CA GLU A 6 5.27 22.74 -4.11
C GLU A 6 4.93 21.38 -4.72
N THR A 7 5.82 20.90 -5.59
CA THR A 7 5.68 19.58 -6.20
C THR A 7 6.19 18.51 -5.25
N ALA A 8 5.40 17.46 -5.04
CA ALA A 8 5.78 16.30 -4.23
C ALA A 8 5.81 15.04 -5.10
N LEU A 9 6.78 14.18 -4.83
CA LEU A 9 6.83 12.81 -5.36
C LEU A 9 6.50 11.86 -4.22
N VAL A 10 5.43 11.07 -4.38
CA VAL A 10 5.05 10.04 -3.42
C VAL A 10 5.15 8.68 -4.09
N THR A 11 5.81 7.75 -3.43
CA THR A 11 5.89 6.35 -3.87
C THR A 11 5.13 5.46 -2.89
N HIS A 12 4.30 4.55 -3.42
CA HIS A 12 3.56 3.59 -2.62
C HIS A 12 3.88 2.17 -3.11
N LEU A 13 4.76 1.48 -2.38
CA LEU A 13 5.19 0.12 -2.67
C LEU A 13 5.54 -0.61 -1.38
N GLY A 14 5.56 -1.94 -1.42
CA GLY A 14 5.98 -2.76 -0.29
C GLY A 14 7.40 -3.30 -0.46
N SER A 15 7.80 -4.13 0.51
CA SER A 15 9.10 -4.81 0.60
C SER A 15 9.44 -5.79 -0.54
N ARG A 16 8.56 -5.96 -1.54
CA ARG A 16 8.74 -6.85 -2.70
C ARG A 16 9.02 -8.31 -2.26
N ALA A 17 9.83 -9.04 -3.04
CA ALA A 17 10.15 -10.44 -2.78
C ALA A 17 10.82 -10.68 -1.40
N PRO A 18 11.72 -9.81 -0.89
CA PRO A 18 12.28 -9.97 0.46
C PRO A 18 11.24 -10.15 1.56
N GLY A 19 10.27 -9.25 1.68
CA GLY A 19 9.25 -9.37 2.72
C GLY A 19 8.29 -10.54 2.51
N ALA A 20 7.94 -10.87 1.26
CA ALA A 20 7.16 -12.07 0.96
C ALA A 20 7.87 -13.35 1.43
N ARG A 21 9.18 -13.46 1.17
CA ARG A 21 9.99 -14.61 1.62
C ARG A 21 10.11 -14.67 3.14
N LEU A 22 10.23 -13.52 3.81
CA LEU A 22 10.24 -13.46 5.28
C LEU A 22 8.90 -13.94 5.84
N TYR A 23 7.78 -13.44 5.31
CA TYR A 23 6.44 -13.84 5.70
C TYR A 23 6.22 -15.36 5.52
N ASP A 24 6.59 -15.93 4.37
CA ASP A 24 6.44 -17.36 4.11
C ASP A 24 7.23 -18.22 5.11
N ARG A 25 8.44 -17.79 5.48
CA ARG A 25 9.26 -18.45 6.50
C ARG A 25 8.64 -18.29 7.89
N GLY A 26 8.22 -17.07 8.24
CA GLY A 26 7.54 -16.75 9.50
C GLY A 26 6.29 -17.59 9.71
N MET A 27 5.44 -17.71 8.69
CA MET A 27 4.21 -18.52 8.77
C MET A 27 4.48 -20.00 8.98
N LYS A 28 5.57 -20.55 8.43
CA LYS A 28 5.98 -21.94 8.70
C LYS A 28 6.36 -22.12 10.16
N VAL A 29 7.14 -21.19 10.72
CA VAL A 29 7.54 -21.20 12.12
C VAL A 29 6.32 -21.04 13.04
N ALA A 30 5.52 -20.01 12.79
CA ALA A 30 4.28 -19.73 13.52
C ALA A 30 3.34 -20.94 13.53
N ASN A 31 3.22 -21.64 12.41
CA ASN A 31 2.38 -22.82 12.31
C ASN A 31 2.84 -23.97 13.21
N ARG A 32 4.15 -24.16 13.40
CA ARG A 32 4.68 -25.18 14.32
C ARG A 32 4.30 -24.87 15.77
N PHE A 33 4.39 -23.59 16.17
CA PHE A 33 3.92 -23.16 17.48
C PHE A 33 2.41 -23.36 17.63
N ARG A 34 1.63 -22.93 16.62
CA ARG A 34 0.17 -23.08 16.63
C ARG A 34 -0.26 -24.53 16.82
N GLU A 35 0.36 -25.48 16.12
CA GLU A 35 0.02 -26.92 16.23
C GLU A 35 0.18 -27.47 17.65
N VAL A 36 1.09 -26.91 18.45
CA VAL A 36 1.32 -27.30 19.85
C VAL A 36 0.45 -26.50 20.81
N LEU A 37 0.42 -25.17 20.66
CA LEU A 37 -0.17 -24.25 21.63
C LEU A 37 -1.68 -24.03 21.42
N SER A 38 -2.16 -24.12 20.19
CA SER A 38 -3.56 -23.85 19.83
C SER A 38 -3.93 -24.56 18.52
N PRO A 39 -4.02 -25.91 18.52
CA PRO A 39 -4.22 -26.70 17.30
C PRO A 39 -5.51 -26.36 16.55
N GLU A 40 -6.54 -25.91 17.29
CA GLU A 40 -7.84 -25.53 16.73
C GLU A 40 -7.82 -24.15 16.03
N THR A 41 -6.82 -23.31 16.32
CA THR A 41 -6.68 -22.01 15.65
C THR A 41 -6.38 -22.22 14.17
N LEU A 42 -7.00 -21.44 13.29
CA LEU A 42 -6.74 -21.54 11.85
C LEU A 42 -5.29 -21.20 11.51
N LYS A 43 -4.71 -21.89 10.52
CA LYS A 43 -3.31 -21.71 10.12
C LYS A 43 -2.94 -20.25 9.80
N GLN A 44 -3.85 -19.50 9.18
CA GLN A 44 -3.64 -18.09 8.85
C GLN A 44 -3.59 -17.16 10.08
N ASN A 45 -4.04 -17.64 11.24
CA ASN A 45 -4.03 -16.92 12.52
C ASN A 45 -2.88 -17.40 13.43
N ALA A 46 -1.94 -18.19 12.90
CA ALA A 46 -0.78 -18.64 13.66
C ALA A 46 0.15 -17.47 14.04
N TRP A 47 0.81 -17.57 15.19
CA TRP A 47 1.76 -16.58 15.68
C TRP A 47 3.06 -17.22 16.18
N ILE A 48 4.10 -16.41 16.31
CA ILE A 48 5.36 -16.78 16.94
C ILE A 48 5.37 -16.15 18.34
N PRO A 49 5.56 -16.91 19.43
CA PRO A 49 5.74 -16.32 20.76
C PRO A 49 6.92 -15.33 20.75
N ALA A 50 6.69 -14.08 21.17
CA ALA A 50 7.69 -13.01 21.04
C ALA A 50 9.00 -13.32 21.80
N GLU A 51 8.90 -13.95 22.97
CA GLU A 51 10.04 -14.31 23.82
C GLU A 51 10.73 -15.61 23.42
N SER A 52 10.31 -16.24 22.31
CA SER A 52 11.06 -17.37 21.75
C SER A 52 12.27 -16.87 20.96
N GLU A 53 13.29 -17.72 20.83
CA GLU A 53 14.43 -17.44 19.96
C GLU A 53 13.98 -17.12 18.52
N GLU A 54 12.97 -17.85 18.01
CA GLU A 54 12.39 -17.53 16.71
C GLU A 54 11.64 -16.20 16.67
N GLY A 55 11.01 -15.79 17.76
CA GLY A 55 10.35 -14.50 17.92
C GLY A 55 11.33 -13.36 17.78
N GLU A 56 12.45 -13.41 18.53
CA GLU A 56 13.52 -12.42 18.43
C GLU A 56 14.13 -12.36 17.03
N HIS A 57 14.43 -13.52 16.43
CA HIS A 57 14.99 -13.58 15.08
C HIS A 57 14.02 -13.04 14.04
N TYR A 58 12.73 -13.35 14.14
CA TYR A 58 11.72 -12.84 13.24
C TYR A 58 11.55 -11.32 13.38
N TRP A 59 11.59 -10.79 14.62
CA TRP A 59 11.56 -9.36 14.87
C TRP A 59 12.76 -8.63 14.25
N LYS A 60 13.99 -9.11 14.50
CA LYS A 60 15.21 -8.56 13.88
C LYS A 60 15.11 -8.57 12.35
N ALA A 61 14.60 -9.65 11.77
CA ALA A 61 14.39 -9.75 10.33
C ALA A 61 13.30 -8.78 9.81
N LEU A 62 12.22 -8.55 10.56
CA LEU A 62 11.21 -7.55 10.22
C LEU A 62 11.82 -6.14 10.16
N GLN A 63 12.70 -5.78 11.11
CA GLN A 63 13.39 -4.49 11.11
C GLN A 63 14.31 -4.33 9.89
N ILE A 64 15.00 -5.40 9.46
CA ILE A 64 15.78 -5.38 8.21
C ILE A 64 14.87 -5.16 7.00
N VAL A 65 13.72 -5.82 6.94
CA VAL A 65 12.75 -5.66 5.84
C VAL A 65 12.13 -4.25 5.83
N ARG A 66 11.91 -3.65 7.01
CA ARG A 66 11.50 -2.26 7.16
C ARG A 66 12.53 -1.33 6.53
N GLN A 67 13.79 -1.45 6.94
CA GLN A 67 14.88 -0.65 6.38
C GLN A 67 15.01 -0.84 4.86
N TRP A 68 14.99 -2.09 4.39
CA TRP A 68 15.00 -2.40 2.95
C TRP A 68 13.89 -1.67 2.19
N THR A 69 12.69 -1.63 2.76
CA THR A 69 11.54 -0.98 2.13
C THR A 69 11.77 0.52 2.03
N LYS A 70 12.18 1.17 3.13
CA LYS A 70 12.56 2.59 3.15
C LYS A 70 13.59 2.92 2.08
N GLU A 71 14.70 2.19 2.06
CA GLU A 71 15.78 2.41 1.09
C GLU A 71 15.32 2.22 -0.35
N ASN A 72 14.37 1.31 -0.59
CA ASN A 72 13.80 1.14 -1.92
C ASN A 72 12.99 2.36 -2.38
N HIS A 73 12.19 2.97 -1.48
CA HIS A 73 11.53 4.24 -1.77
C HIS A 73 12.55 5.36 -2.02
N PHE A 74 13.55 5.48 -1.15
CA PHE A 74 14.52 6.57 -1.21
C PHE A 74 15.40 6.48 -2.45
N ALA A 75 15.81 5.29 -2.87
CA ALA A 75 16.53 5.09 -4.12
C ALA A 75 15.75 5.61 -5.35
N ILE A 76 14.43 5.38 -5.40
CA ILE A 76 13.59 5.91 -6.48
C ILE A 76 13.53 7.44 -6.42
N HIS A 77 13.36 8.00 -5.23
CA HIS A 77 13.34 9.45 -5.03
C HIS A 77 14.67 10.09 -5.43
N ASP A 78 15.80 9.51 -5.05
CA ASP A 78 17.14 10.02 -5.37
C ASP A 78 17.42 9.96 -6.87
N MET A 79 16.99 8.88 -7.54
CA MET A 79 17.05 8.79 -9.00
C MET A 79 16.21 9.86 -9.69
N ALA A 80 14.99 10.11 -9.19
CA ALA A 80 14.12 11.15 -9.74
C ALA A 80 14.72 12.56 -9.54
N VAL A 81 15.19 12.86 -8.34
CA VAL A 81 15.85 14.12 -7.99
C VAL A 81 17.07 14.35 -8.87
N SER A 82 17.94 13.36 -9.00
CA SER A 82 19.14 13.43 -9.84
C SER A 82 18.79 13.69 -11.31
N LYS A 83 17.74 13.04 -11.84
CA LYS A 83 17.33 13.24 -13.24
C LYS A 83 16.65 14.58 -13.50
N LEU A 84 15.94 15.12 -12.52
CA LEU A 84 15.25 16.41 -12.64
C LEU A 84 16.14 17.61 -12.28
N GLY A 85 17.32 17.37 -11.68
CA GLY A 85 18.14 18.46 -11.11
C GLY A 85 17.42 19.21 -9.99
N ALA A 86 16.48 18.54 -9.31
CA ALA A 86 15.64 19.14 -8.28
C ALA A 86 16.39 19.25 -6.94
N LYS A 87 15.88 20.10 -6.05
CA LYS A 87 16.30 20.16 -4.64
C LYS A 87 15.20 19.57 -3.77
N VAL A 88 15.58 18.74 -2.81
CA VAL A 88 14.65 18.16 -1.85
C VAL A 88 14.45 19.15 -0.71
N ALA A 89 13.20 19.61 -0.52
CA ALA A 89 12.84 20.47 0.60
C ALA A 89 12.59 19.65 1.88
N ASP A 90 11.86 18.55 1.75
CA ASP A 90 11.54 17.65 2.85
C ASP A 90 11.39 16.19 2.35
N ARG A 91 11.52 15.22 3.26
CA ARG A 91 11.38 13.80 2.99
C ARG A 91 11.07 13.04 4.29
N PHE A 92 9.90 12.42 4.33
CA PHE A 92 9.48 11.51 5.40
C PHE A 92 8.73 10.31 4.81
N TRP A 93 8.48 9.30 5.64
CA TRP A 93 7.82 8.06 5.24
C TRP A 93 7.18 7.37 6.46
N ASN A 94 6.26 6.45 6.22
CA ASN A 94 5.71 5.57 7.26
C ASN A 94 5.25 4.24 6.66
N GLU A 95 5.18 3.21 7.48
CA GLU A 95 4.56 1.94 7.15
C GLU A 95 3.05 1.99 7.35
N HIS A 96 2.35 1.07 6.70
CA HIS A 96 0.95 0.80 6.99
C HIS A 96 0.59 -0.70 7.06
N ASN A 97 1.59 -1.56 6.84
CA ASN A 97 1.51 -3.02 6.93
C ASN A 97 2.76 -3.51 7.68
N PHE A 98 2.77 -3.35 9.00
CA PHE A 98 3.93 -3.63 9.83
C PHE A 98 3.52 -3.98 11.26
N VAL A 99 4.49 -4.42 12.07
CA VAL A 99 4.31 -4.71 13.49
C VAL A 99 5.12 -3.69 14.27
N PHE A 100 4.52 -3.05 15.26
CA PHE A 100 5.11 -1.97 16.05
C PHE A 100 5.22 -2.43 17.50
N GLN A 101 6.37 -2.23 18.14
CA GLN A 101 6.51 -2.50 19.56
C GLN A 101 6.35 -1.19 20.32
N LYS A 102 5.41 -1.12 21.27
CA LYS A 102 5.20 0.07 22.09
C LYS A 102 5.99 -0.02 23.40
N SER A 103 6.02 1.10 24.13
CA SER A 103 6.70 1.21 25.42
C SER A 103 6.13 0.29 26.52
N ASP A 104 4.91 -0.24 26.33
CA ASP A 104 4.32 -1.28 27.18
C ASP A 104 4.90 -2.68 26.93
N GLY A 105 5.81 -2.82 25.96
CA GLY A 105 6.44 -4.08 25.57
C GLY A 105 5.60 -4.93 24.60
N LEU A 106 4.36 -4.52 24.29
CA LEU A 106 3.47 -5.28 23.42
C LEU A 106 3.69 -4.97 21.94
N PHE A 107 3.36 -5.96 21.11
CA PHE A 107 3.41 -5.87 19.65
C PHE A 107 2.03 -5.54 19.08
N TYR A 108 1.95 -4.44 18.36
CA TYR A 108 0.75 -3.94 17.72
C TYR A 108 0.84 -4.18 16.21
N HIS A 109 -0.12 -4.93 15.68
CA HIS A 109 -0.11 -5.38 14.29
C HIS A 109 -0.93 -4.45 13.41
N GLY A 110 -0.26 -3.56 12.67
CA GLY A 110 -0.89 -2.69 11.68
C GLY A 110 -1.04 -3.40 10.34
N LYS A 111 -2.27 -3.67 9.90
CA LYS A 111 -2.57 -4.14 8.55
C LYS A 111 -3.56 -3.21 7.89
N GLY A 112 -3.08 -2.37 6.99
CA GLY A 112 -3.84 -1.24 6.48
C GLY A 112 -4.13 -0.23 7.58
N ALA A 113 -3.13 0.07 8.42
CA ALA A 113 -3.24 1.02 9.51
C ALA A 113 -1.96 1.84 9.60
N THR A 114 -2.08 3.16 9.61
CA THR A 114 -0.96 4.11 9.72
C THR A 114 -0.67 4.37 11.19
N PRO A 115 0.60 4.33 11.66
CA PRO A 115 0.93 4.65 13.03
C PRO A 115 0.54 6.09 13.36
N ALA A 116 -0.01 6.31 14.55
CA ALA A 116 -0.56 7.59 14.99
C ALA A 116 -0.14 7.96 16.42
N PHE A 117 0.90 7.33 16.96
CA PHE A 117 1.49 7.62 18.27
C PHE A 117 2.97 7.94 18.08
N ASP A 118 3.57 8.76 18.94
CA ASP A 118 4.97 9.18 18.80
C ASP A 118 5.97 8.05 19.08
N GLY A 119 7.16 8.15 18.47
CA GLY A 119 8.29 7.26 18.79
C GLY A 119 8.06 5.79 18.43
N TRP A 120 7.19 5.51 17.45
CA TRP A 120 6.94 4.13 16.97
C TRP A 120 8.12 3.51 16.22
N ALA A 121 9.07 4.34 15.78
CA ALA A 121 10.33 3.95 15.17
C ALA A 121 11.38 5.04 15.37
N ASP A 122 12.66 4.66 15.34
CA ASP A 122 13.80 5.58 15.56
C ASP A 122 13.89 6.70 14.51
N ASP A 123 13.33 6.48 13.32
CA ASP A 123 13.30 7.42 12.20
C ASP A 123 11.90 7.99 11.94
N ALA A 124 10.97 7.83 12.89
CA ALA A 124 9.64 8.38 12.82
C ALA A 124 9.65 9.92 12.96
N THR A 125 8.76 10.57 12.22
CA THR A 125 8.45 12.00 12.34
C THR A 125 7.07 12.18 12.97
N ASP A 126 6.68 13.40 13.34
CA ASP A 126 5.29 13.70 13.74
C ASP A 126 4.30 13.57 12.57
N LEU A 127 4.80 13.61 11.33
CA LEU A 127 4.02 13.47 10.11
C LEU A 127 3.95 12.02 9.61
N THR A 128 2.76 11.64 9.12
CA THR A 128 2.53 10.41 8.36
C THR A 128 1.69 10.68 7.12
N ILE A 129 1.68 9.73 6.19
CA ILE A 129 1.04 9.82 4.89
C ILE A 129 -0.10 8.79 4.80
N ILE A 130 -1.26 9.24 4.31
CA ILE A 130 -2.45 8.41 4.05
C ILE A 130 -2.82 8.55 2.56
N PRO A 131 -2.32 7.66 1.68
CA PRO A 131 -2.71 7.65 0.27
C PRO A 131 -4.13 7.13 0.09
N LEU A 132 -5.01 7.92 -0.53
CA LEU A 132 -6.41 7.53 -0.73
C LEU A 132 -6.56 6.60 -1.94
N ASN A 133 -6.50 7.14 -3.15
CA ASN A 133 -6.40 6.37 -4.39
C ASN A 133 -5.56 7.16 -5.40
N MET A 134 -5.43 6.64 -6.62
CA MET A 134 -4.55 7.23 -7.65
C MET A 134 -5.01 8.58 -8.22
N ALA A 135 -6.25 9.00 -7.97
CA ALA A 135 -6.82 10.27 -8.42
C ALA A 135 -7.11 11.24 -7.27
N GLU A 136 -7.35 10.71 -6.08
CA GLU A 136 -7.65 11.48 -4.88
C GLU A 136 -6.37 12.01 -4.20
N PRO A 137 -6.49 13.01 -3.31
CA PRO A 137 -5.35 13.54 -2.58
C PRO A 137 -4.69 12.49 -1.69
N ILE A 138 -3.39 12.67 -1.47
CA ILE A 138 -2.66 11.97 -0.41
C ILE A 138 -2.64 12.89 0.80
N LEU A 139 -3.16 12.42 1.93
CA LEU A 139 -3.24 13.24 3.14
C LEU A 139 -1.89 13.18 3.87
N ILE A 140 -1.42 14.34 4.31
CA ILE A 140 -0.33 14.44 5.29
C ILE A 140 -0.99 14.75 6.62
N VAL A 141 -0.68 13.92 7.63
CA VAL A 141 -1.40 13.97 8.91
C VAL A 141 -0.45 13.88 10.09
N ARG A 142 -0.87 14.46 11.22
CA ARG A 142 -0.32 14.14 12.54
C ARG A 142 -1.23 13.17 13.25
N GLY A 143 -0.66 12.10 13.79
CA GLY A 143 -1.41 11.13 14.59
C GLY A 143 -1.93 11.77 15.88
N SER A 144 -3.19 11.52 16.22
CA SER A 144 -3.77 12.03 17.48
C SER A 144 -3.57 11.09 18.67
N ASN A 145 -3.03 9.88 18.42
CA ASN A 145 -2.97 8.77 19.37
C ASN A 145 -4.29 8.56 20.12
N ALA A 146 -5.42 8.63 19.40
CA ALA A 146 -6.74 8.50 19.99
C ALA A 146 -6.85 7.23 20.85
N ALA A 147 -7.38 7.38 22.08
CA ALA A 147 -7.46 6.28 23.05
C ALA A 147 -8.22 5.05 22.52
N HIS A 148 -9.17 5.26 21.61
CA HIS A 148 -9.95 4.20 20.97
C HIS A 148 -9.32 3.66 19.67
N GLY A 149 -8.23 4.27 19.18
CA GLY A 149 -7.54 3.91 17.94
C GLY A 149 -6.32 2.99 18.13
N LEU A 150 -5.97 2.63 19.37
CA LEU A 150 -4.79 1.83 19.73
C LEU A 150 -3.44 2.42 19.22
N GLY A 151 -3.42 3.70 18.88
CA GLY A 151 -2.28 4.36 18.25
C GLY A 151 -2.26 4.24 16.72
N PHE A 152 -3.40 4.02 16.05
CA PHE A 152 -3.45 3.95 14.60
C PHE A 152 -4.51 4.88 14.00
N SER A 153 -4.21 5.34 12.80
CA SER A 153 -5.11 6.05 11.89
C SER A 153 -5.34 5.21 10.62
N PRO A 154 -6.34 5.56 9.79
CA PRO A 154 -6.57 4.88 8.52
C PRO A 154 -5.34 4.96 7.60
N HIS A 155 -5.05 3.93 6.82
CA HIS A 155 -3.92 3.96 5.87
C HIS A 155 -4.26 4.50 4.48
N GLY A 156 -5.56 4.59 4.16
CA GLY A 156 -6.02 4.95 2.83
C GLY A 156 -7.53 4.84 2.73
N ALA A 157 -8.05 5.00 1.52
CA ALA A 157 -9.50 4.98 1.33
C ALA A 157 -10.12 3.61 1.67
N GLY A 158 -9.39 2.53 1.44
CA GLY A 158 -9.94 1.18 1.51
C GLY A 158 -10.89 0.91 0.34
N ARG A 159 -11.13 -0.36 0.05
CA ARG A 159 -12.00 -0.76 -1.08
C ARG A 159 -13.45 -0.87 -0.64
N ASN A 160 -14.37 -0.43 -1.50
CA ASN A 160 -15.80 -0.71 -1.32
C ASN A 160 -16.14 -2.16 -1.65
N PHE A 161 -15.44 -2.72 -2.63
CA PHE A 161 -15.69 -4.06 -3.16
C PHE A 161 -14.40 -4.85 -3.33
N SER A 162 -14.50 -6.18 -3.27
CA SER A 162 -13.41 -7.04 -3.73
C SER A 162 -13.10 -6.76 -5.21
N ARG A 163 -11.86 -7.04 -5.64
CA ARG A 163 -11.46 -6.86 -7.06
C ARG A 163 -12.42 -7.57 -8.01
N THR A 164 -12.76 -8.82 -7.71
CA THR A 164 -13.70 -9.62 -8.53
C THR A 164 -15.10 -9.01 -8.56
N ALA A 165 -15.61 -8.53 -7.44
CA ALA A 165 -16.94 -7.90 -7.38
C ALA A 165 -16.97 -6.59 -8.18
N HIS A 166 -15.95 -5.74 -8.03
CA HIS A 166 -15.84 -4.49 -8.77
C HIS A 166 -15.75 -4.72 -10.28
N LEU A 167 -14.92 -5.67 -10.73
CA LEU A 167 -14.81 -6.05 -12.14
C LEU A 167 -16.13 -6.55 -12.72
N ARG A 168 -16.91 -7.31 -11.94
CA ARG A 168 -18.25 -7.77 -12.36
C ARG A 168 -19.23 -6.61 -12.51
N GLN A 169 -19.18 -5.63 -11.60
CA GLN A 169 -20.03 -4.45 -11.68
C GLN A 169 -19.69 -3.60 -12.90
N LEU A 170 -18.40 -3.35 -13.17
CA LEU A 170 -17.96 -2.66 -14.37
C LEU A 170 -18.34 -3.43 -15.63
N ALA A 171 -18.19 -4.75 -15.65
CA ALA A 171 -18.61 -5.58 -16.77
C ALA A 171 -20.12 -5.42 -17.05
N ALA A 172 -20.96 -5.38 -16.02
CA ALA A 172 -22.39 -5.14 -16.17
C ALA A 172 -22.71 -3.71 -16.64
N GLU A 173 -22.06 -2.69 -16.06
CA GLU A 173 -22.24 -1.27 -16.42
C GLU A 173 -21.90 -1.00 -17.89
N TYR A 174 -20.83 -1.61 -18.40
CA TYR A 174 -20.33 -1.40 -19.76
C TYR A 174 -20.78 -2.47 -20.75
N GLY A 175 -21.74 -3.33 -20.37
CA GLY A 175 -22.32 -4.34 -21.26
C GLY A 175 -21.32 -5.38 -21.78
N ALA A 176 -20.30 -5.71 -20.99
CA ALA A 176 -19.31 -6.71 -21.34
C ALA A 176 -19.90 -8.12 -21.37
N ASP A 177 -19.49 -8.92 -22.34
CA ASP A 177 -19.87 -10.33 -22.44
C ASP A 177 -18.98 -11.24 -21.58
N SER A 178 -19.10 -12.56 -21.76
CA SER A 178 -18.32 -13.55 -21.02
C SER A 178 -16.80 -13.42 -21.16
N ARG A 179 -16.30 -12.65 -22.13
CA ARG A 179 -14.87 -12.36 -22.34
C ARG A 179 -14.37 -11.21 -21.45
N GLY A 180 -15.26 -10.49 -20.78
CA GLY A 180 -14.94 -9.36 -19.91
C GLY A 180 -14.84 -8.04 -20.67
N LEU A 181 -14.31 -7.00 -19.98
CA LEU A 181 -14.21 -5.64 -20.52
C LEU A 181 -13.35 -5.58 -21.78
N SER A 182 -13.89 -5.00 -22.85
CA SER A 182 -13.16 -4.77 -24.10
C SER A 182 -12.14 -3.63 -23.95
N PRO A 183 -11.17 -3.50 -24.87
CA PRO A 183 -10.24 -2.36 -24.87
C PRO A 183 -10.94 -0.99 -24.88
N ASN A 184 -12.07 -0.87 -25.60
CA ASN A 184 -12.85 0.37 -25.63
C ASN A 184 -13.49 0.65 -24.27
N ASN A 185 -14.09 -0.36 -23.62
CA ASN A 185 -14.64 -0.18 -22.27
C ASN A 185 -13.55 0.25 -21.28
N ILE A 186 -12.36 -0.37 -21.34
CA ILE A 186 -11.23 0.01 -20.48
C ILE A 186 -10.80 1.45 -20.74
N ALA A 187 -10.74 1.88 -22.00
CA ALA A 187 -10.40 3.26 -22.36
C ALA A 187 -11.44 4.26 -21.85
N ASP A 188 -12.73 3.95 -21.98
CA ASP A 188 -13.82 4.80 -21.50
C ASP A 188 -13.80 4.92 -19.96
N ILE A 189 -13.62 3.81 -19.24
CA ILE A 189 -13.49 3.79 -17.78
C ILE A 189 -12.29 4.65 -17.36
N LEU A 190 -11.13 4.47 -18.00
CA LEU A 190 -9.94 5.24 -17.68
C LEU A 190 -10.16 6.74 -17.92
N ALA A 191 -10.69 7.12 -19.09
CA ALA A 191 -10.96 8.52 -19.41
C ALA A 191 -11.94 9.16 -18.41
N LYS A 192 -12.95 8.42 -17.97
CA LYS A 192 -13.92 8.87 -16.96
C LYS A 192 -13.28 9.03 -15.58
N GLU A 193 -12.56 8.02 -15.10
CA GLU A 193 -12.08 7.98 -13.72
C GLU A 193 -10.77 8.74 -13.48
N THR A 194 -9.99 9.01 -14.54
CA THR A 194 -8.73 9.75 -14.43
C THR A 194 -8.74 11.06 -15.19
N SER A 195 -9.94 11.63 -15.40
CA SER A 195 -10.11 12.91 -16.10
C SER A 195 -9.28 14.01 -15.42
N GLY A 196 -8.46 14.71 -16.22
CA GLY A 196 -7.59 15.79 -15.73
C GLY A 196 -6.26 15.34 -15.11
N LEU A 197 -5.93 14.04 -15.15
CA LEU A 197 -4.71 13.49 -14.58
C LEU A 197 -3.81 12.85 -15.65
N ASP A 198 -2.48 13.01 -15.52
CA ASP A 198 -1.50 12.26 -16.31
C ASP A 198 -1.26 10.87 -15.70
N VAL A 199 -2.12 9.91 -16.07
CA VAL A 199 -2.03 8.53 -15.60
C VAL A 199 -1.33 7.65 -16.63
N ARG A 200 -0.32 6.91 -16.17
CA ARG A 200 0.48 6.00 -17.00
C ARG A 200 0.58 4.62 -16.37
N PHE A 201 0.69 3.59 -17.21
CA PHE A 201 0.84 2.20 -16.78
C PHE A 201 2.13 1.62 -17.33
N PHE A 202 3.05 1.22 -16.44
CA PHE A 202 4.36 0.69 -16.83
C PHE A 202 4.25 -0.57 -17.69
N SER A 203 3.29 -1.46 -17.42
CA SER A 203 3.04 -2.68 -18.21
C SER A 203 2.40 -2.43 -19.58
N GLY A 204 1.97 -1.19 -19.86
CA GLY A 204 1.20 -0.81 -21.05
C GLY A 204 -0.28 -1.16 -20.99
N ASN A 205 -0.75 -1.83 -19.93
CA ASN A 205 -2.17 -2.16 -19.75
C ASN A 205 -2.71 -1.56 -18.46
N ALA A 206 -3.85 -0.89 -18.53
CA ALA A 206 -4.56 -0.42 -17.36
C ALA A 206 -5.07 -1.59 -16.50
N ASP A 207 -4.86 -1.50 -15.19
CA ASP A 207 -5.53 -2.37 -14.21
C ASP A 207 -6.77 -1.64 -13.69
N VAL A 208 -7.91 -1.90 -14.35
CA VAL A 208 -9.21 -1.31 -13.97
C VAL A 208 -9.65 -1.68 -12.56
N SER A 209 -9.07 -2.72 -11.94
CA SER A 209 -9.43 -3.10 -10.58
C SER A 209 -8.83 -2.17 -9.51
N GLU A 210 -7.88 -1.32 -9.87
CA GLU A 210 -7.19 -0.36 -8.99
C GLU A 210 -7.53 1.10 -9.34
N LEU A 211 -8.52 1.34 -10.21
CA LEU A 211 -9.00 2.69 -10.53
C LEU A 211 -9.85 3.27 -9.38
N PRO A 212 -10.02 4.61 -9.32
CA PRO A 212 -10.71 5.30 -8.22
C PRO A 212 -12.07 4.73 -7.81
N GLY A 213 -12.88 4.26 -8.76
CA GLY A 213 -14.21 3.68 -8.51
C GLY A 213 -14.20 2.44 -7.61
N ALA A 214 -13.04 1.79 -7.43
CA ALA A 214 -12.90 0.65 -6.53
C ALA A 214 -12.82 1.03 -5.03
N TYR A 215 -12.52 2.30 -4.72
CA TYR A 215 -12.18 2.77 -3.38
C TYR A 215 -13.29 3.62 -2.74
N LYS A 216 -13.25 3.76 -1.42
CA LYS A 216 -14.11 4.71 -0.71
C LYS A 216 -13.82 6.13 -1.17
N ASN A 217 -14.82 6.99 -1.05
CA ASN A 217 -14.69 8.39 -1.39
C ASN A 217 -13.76 9.11 -0.39
N ALA A 218 -12.88 9.97 -0.89
CA ALA A 218 -11.94 10.73 -0.06
C ALA A 218 -12.62 11.60 1.00
N ALA A 219 -13.73 12.25 0.67
CA ALA A 219 -14.49 13.08 1.60
C ALA A 219 -15.04 12.25 2.77
N GLN A 220 -15.49 11.01 2.51
CA GLN A 220 -15.95 10.11 3.57
C GLN A 220 -14.81 9.73 4.53
N VAL A 221 -13.63 9.42 4.00
CA VAL A 221 -12.46 9.06 4.81
C VAL A 221 -12.03 10.26 5.67
N LYS A 222 -11.99 11.46 5.09
CA LYS A 222 -11.67 12.71 5.81
C LYS A 222 -12.70 13.01 6.90
N ALA A 223 -13.99 12.84 6.60
CA ALA A 223 -15.05 13.00 7.59
C ALA A 223 -14.88 12.02 8.77
N GLN A 224 -14.56 10.75 8.51
CA GLN A 224 -14.32 9.76 9.55
C GLN A 224 -13.07 10.09 10.39
N ILE A 225 -11.98 10.53 9.77
CA ILE A 225 -10.77 10.97 10.50
C ILE A 225 -11.15 12.08 11.49
N SER A 226 -11.95 13.06 11.04
CA SER A 226 -12.39 14.18 11.88
C SER A 226 -13.40 13.75 12.95
N GLU A 227 -14.41 12.96 12.61
CA GLU A 227 -15.47 12.51 13.52
C GLU A 227 -14.91 11.69 14.69
N TYR A 228 -13.99 10.78 14.40
CA TYR A 228 -13.34 9.95 15.40
C TYR A 228 -12.07 10.59 15.97
N GLY A 229 -11.66 11.77 15.49
CA GLY A 229 -10.45 12.45 15.95
C GLY A 229 -9.19 11.57 15.84
N LEU A 230 -9.03 10.81 14.74
CA LEU A 230 -7.95 9.82 14.57
C LEU A 230 -6.62 10.44 14.12
N ALA A 231 -6.67 11.61 13.49
CA ALA A 231 -5.50 12.36 13.05
C ALA A 231 -5.90 13.81 12.73
N GLU A 232 -4.93 14.71 12.80
CA GLU A 232 -5.04 16.07 12.25
C GLU A 232 -4.55 16.04 10.79
N ILE A 233 -5.39 16.45 9.84
CA ILE A 233 -4.96 16.63 8.45
C ILE A 233 -4.26 17.98 8.33
N VAL A 234 -2.93 17.96 8.13
CA VAL A 234 -2.11 19.17 8.12
C VAL A 234 -1.92 19.73 6.70
N ASP A 235 -1.90 18.86 5.69
CA ASP A 235 -1.84 19.24 4.28
C ASP A 235 -2.31 18.09 3.37
N GLU A 236 -2.46 18.38 2.08
CA GLU A 236 -2.81 17.41 1.05
C GLU A 236 -1.83 17.51 -0.13
N VAL A 237 -1.36 16.37 -0.63
CA VAL A 237 -0.74 16.30 -1.96
C VAL A 237 -1.86 16.10 -2.97
N ILE A 238 -2.15 17.15 -3.74
CA ILE A 238 -3.10 17.08 -4.85
C ILE A 238 -2.47 16.34 -6.01
N SER A 239 -3.15 15.31 -6.49
CA SER A 239 -2.68 14.46 -7.58
C SER A 239 -2.67 15.23 -8.90
N TYR A 240 -1.51 15.30 -9.56
CA TYR A 240 -1.37 15.76 -10.94
C TYR A 240 -1.40 14.58 -11.94
N GLY A 241 -0.97 13.41 -11.47
CA GLY A 241 -0.83 12.21 -12.27
C GLY A 241 -0.26 11.08 -11.43
N SER A 242 -0.27 9.87 -11.99
CA SER A 242 0.29 8.70 -11.32
C SER A 242 0.90 7.73 -12.33
N ILE A 243 1.98 7.06 -11.90
CA ILE A 243 2.61 5.99 -12.66
C ILE A 243 2.31 4.69 -11.93
N MET A 244 1.42 3.89 -12.50
CA MET A 244 0.97 2.62 -11.95
C MET A 244 1.69 1.46 -12.63
N ALA A 245 1.80 0.32 -11.94
CA ALA A 245 2.35 -0.89 -12.56
C ALA A 245 1.46 -1.38 -13.72
N GLY A 246 0.15 -1.25 -13.57
CA GLY A 246 -0.86 -1.79 -14.50
C GLY A 246 -0.99 -3.31 -14.42
N ASP A 247 -1.78 -3.87 -15.35
CA ASP A 247 -2.03 -5.32 -15.41
C ASP A 247 -0.82 -6.04 -15.99
N TRP A 248 0.13 -6.36 -15.11
CA TRP A 248 1.31 -7.13 -15.45
C TRP A 248 0.97 -8.56 -15.87
N GLN A 249 -0.20 -9.12 -15.51
CA GLN A 249 -0.53 -10.52 -15.80
C GLN A 249 -0.75 -10.74 -17.29
N LYS A 250 -1.24 -9.73 -18.02
CA LYS A 250 -1.38 -9.75 -19.49
C LYS A 250 -0.03 -9.89 -20.20
N ASN A 251 1.00 -9.24 -19.68
CA ASN A 251 2.32 -9.16 -20.32
C ASN A 251 3.45 -9.77 -19.46
N ALA A 252 3.11 -10.69 -18.55
CA ALA A 252 4.04 -11.19 -17.54
C ALA A 252 5.35 -11.69 -18.21
N PRO A 253 6.51 -11.06 -17.96
CA PRO A 253 7.75 -11.35 -18.69
C PRO A 253 8.15 -12.83 -18.64
N TRP A 254 7.82 -13.53 -17.55
CA TRP A 254 8.07 -14.97 -17.39
C TRP A 254 7.06 -15.87 -18.14
N ARG A 255 5.87 -15.38 -18.48
CA ARG A 255 4.93 -16.07 -19.39
C ARG A 255 5.33 -15.85 -20.85
N ASN A 256 5.90 -14.70 -21.20
CA ASN A 256 6.39 -14.42 -22.55
C ASN A 256 7.65 -15.22 -22.91
N LYS A 257 8.51 -15.57 -21.94
CA LYS A 257 9.64 -16.50 -22.16
C LYS A 257 9.20 -17.90 -22.64
N LYS A 258 8.00 -18.37 -22.27
CA LYS A 258 7.45 -19.66 -22.77
C LYS A 258 6.99 -19.60 -24.24
N LYS A 259 6.70 -18.42 -24.79
CA LYS A 259 6.32 -18.26 -26.20
C LYS A 259 7.53 -18.13 -27.14
N GLY A 260 8.70 -17.75 -26.62
CA GLY A 260 9.95 -17.65 -27.39
C GLY A 260 10.67 -18.98 -27.62
N SER A 261 10.38 -20.02 -26.84
CA SER A 261 11.03 -21.33 -26.93
C SER A 261 10.27 -22.37 -27.77
N GLN A 262 9.22 -21.97 -28.49
CA GLN A 262 8.42 -22.85 -29.36
C GLN A 262 8.49 -22.45 -30.85
N LYS A 263 9.47 -21.62 -31.25
CA LYS A 263 9.69 -21.22 -32.66
C LYS A 263 11.12 -21.49 -33.14
N SER A 264 11.74 -22.55 -32.64
CA SER A 264 13.02 -23.04 -33.11
C SER A 264 13.01 -24.57 -33.16
N GLU A 265 12.21 -25.11 -34.06
CA GLU A 265 12.40 -26.40 -34.74
C GLU A 265 11.87 -26.26 -36.18
#